data_AF-A0A9P8HT05-F1
#
_entry.id   AF-A0A9P8HT05-F1
#
_cell.length_a   1.000
_cell.length_b   1.000
_cell.length_c   1.000
_cell.angle_alpha   90.00
_cell.angle_beta   90.00
_cell.angle_gamma   90.00
#
_symmetry.space_group_name_H-M   'P 1'
#
loop_
_entity.id
_entity.type
_entity.pdbx_description
1 polymer ?
#
loop_
_entity_poly.entity_id
_entity_poly.type
_entity_poly.pdbx_seq_one_letter_code
_entity_poly.pdbx_strand_id
1 'polypeptide(L)'
;MDTERVWALERQVEELKDELSRNSVKEGVTQYYSWAKSSSDGLKDDLMDMTRDADHFGESTMLQLQTSTPARARSSFMTPPATSPRMPASPCSRAAAPTPTSRDTPLCYPDSDKQLLEEEIASLHFEVHRLTATLDSYHALGARIGDALSNSPPDRSRAFSTLEAVENQVHLLLQTMSERAAAASHLTSAISELGFPGDDASEMVLSLAAGFRAARIELEYLTPGEISLPLTSRGAQVLDFLLMRLRELAKKSKEDDESISEYREIEQSLRKQLDSRVSIMDELNEKITGVYRMLDEKDNRVRELEVGNDRLKGAVDGYVRDIADLEKLVARMEKEHREFTNTHTSRRKSSDDLILAKDTIIAELEAKIEDAVIQTADLLKEMSATEVSLTRQTAAMSRQHRTALALRDARVSELRGDIDRVNDSLQLAQETIQALRIENSEMKGQMEEERRKAKYAMDSMKEELRRVLRLSQSFLGEPSSDPSSRYGSNEPDTLRTVVRPGGFLENLRQRGSRILRRRYDSGLEHLNEDDVDI
;
A
#
# COMPACT_ATOMS: atom_id res chain seq x y z
N MET A 1 29.05 -15.61 12.49
CA MET A 1 29.40 -17.04 12.68
C MET A 1 30.79 -17.04 13.28
N ASP A 2 30.82 -17.06 14.61
CA ASP A 2 31.92 -16.41 15.32
C ASP A 2 32.96 -17.47 15.66
N THR A 3 33.86 -17.72 14.73
CA THR A 3 34.90 -18.76 14.80
C THR A 3 35.77 -18.62 16.05
N GLU A 4 36.00 -17.40 16.52
CA GLU A 4 36.70 -17.10 17.78
C GLU A 4 35.93 -17.62 19.01
N ARG A 5 34.59 -17.54 19.01
CA ARG A 5 33.73 -18.06 20.08
C ARG A 5 33.69 -19.60 20.06
N VAL A 6 33.73 -20.21 18.89
CA VAL A 6 33.87 -21.67 18.75
C VAL A 6 35.21 -22.12 19.33
N TRP A 7 36.32 -21.49 18.92
CA TRP A 7 37.66 -21.77 19.48
C TRP A 7 37.78 -21.57 20.99
N ALA A 8 37.09 -20.57 21.55
CA ALA A 8 37.04 -20.35 22.99
C ALA A 8 36.28 -21.46 23.72
N LEU A 9 35.16 -21.93 23.17
CA LEU A 9 34.38 -23.04 23.72
C LEU A 9 35.11 -24.38 23.59
N GLU A 10 35.77 -24.64 22.45
CA GLU A 10 36.60 -25.84 22.25
C GLU A 10 37.73 -25.90 23.29
N ARG A 11 38.40 -24.77 23.56
CA ARG A 11 39.42 -24.68 24.62
C ARG A 11 38.85 -24.93 26.02
N GLN A 12 37.67 -24.40 26.34
CA GLN A 12 37.01 -24.67 27.62
C GLN A 12 36.58 -26.14 27.77
N VAL A 13 36.12 -26.78 26.70
CA VAL A 13 35.76 -28.21 26.70
C VAL A 13 36.98 -29.09 26.92
N GLU A 14 38.12 -28.78 26.28
CA GLU A 14 39.37 -29.50 26.51
C GLU A 14 39.87 -29.30 27.96
N GLU A 15 39.82 -28.07 28.49
CA GLU A 15 40.22 -27.75 29.87
C GLU A 15 39.34 -28.47 30.93
N LEU A 16 38.01 -28.43 30.78
CA LEU A 16 37.08 -29.14 31.66
C LEU A 16 37.22 -30.66 31.61
N LYS A 17 37.53 -31.23 30.43
CA LYS A 17 37.81 -32.65 30.23
C LYS A 17 39.13 -33.06 30.90
N ASP A 18 40.14 -32.20 30.84
CA ASP A 18 41.40 -32.37 31.57
C ASP A 18 41.16 -32.32 33.09
N GLU A 19 40.37 -31.36 33.60
CA GLU A 19 39.97 -31.32 35.02
C GLU A 19 39.16 -32.55 35.45
N LEU A 20 38.21 -33.01 34.64
CA LEU A 20 37.40 -34.18 34.93
C LEU A 20 38.27 -35.45 35.04
N SER A 21 39.26 -35.63 34.15
CA SER A 21 40.20 -36.76 34.21
C SER A 21 41.14 -36.68 35.42
N ARG A 22 41.63 -35.49 35.77
CA ARG A 22 42.45 -35.26 36.98
C ARG A 22 41.68 -35.49 38.27
N ASN A 23 40.35 -35.33 38.25
CA ASN A 23 39.49 -35.56 39.41
C ASN A 23 39.01 -37.01 39.48
N SER A 24 38.68 -37.69 38.37
CA SER A 24 38.32 -39.12 38.39
C SER A 24 39.46 -40.00 38.90
N VAL A 25 40.72 -39.61 38.69
CA VAL A 25 41.90 -40.29 39.26
C VAL A 25 42.01 -40.14 40.78
N LYS A 26 41.41 -39.10 41.38
CA LYS A 26 41.36 -38.90 42.85
C LYS A 26 40.17 -39.61 43.51
N GLU A 27 39.14 -39.96 42.74
CA GLU A 27 37.87 -40.48 43.26
C GLU A 27 37.81 -42.02 43.37
N GLY A 28 38.95 -42.70 43.17
CA GLY A 28 39.10 -44.15 43.17
C GLY A 28 38.98 -44.87 44.53
N VAL A 29 38.33 -44.28 45.54
CA VAL A 29 38.19 -44.85 46.90
C VAL A 29 36.71 -45.04 47.30
N THR A 30 35.76 -44.42 46.59
CA THR A 30 34.34 -44.45 46.97
C THR A 30 33.59 -45.61 46.29
N GLN A 31 33.36 -46.70 47.04
CA GLN A 31 32.68 -47.90 46.52
C GLN A 31 31.20 -47.64 46.19
N TYR A 32 30.88 -47.46 44.91
CA TYR A 32 29.50 -47.42 44.42
C TYR A 32 28.87 -48.81 44.38
N TYR A 33 28.10 -49.15 45.41
CA TYR A 33 27.21 -50.33 45.40
C TYR A 33 26.00 -50.08 44.50
N SER A 34 26.03 -50.57 43.26
CA SER A 34 24.90 -50.47 42.32
C SER A 34 23.87 -51.58 42.56
N TRP A 35 22.74 -51.23 43.18
CA TRP A 35 21.65 -52.17 43.49
C TRP A 35 20.64 -52.34 42.33
N ALA A 36 20.80 -51.58 41.24
CA ALA A 36 19.87 -51.54 40.11
C ALA A 36 20.39 -52.33 38.89
N LYS A 37 20.55 -53.65 39.05
CA LYS A 37 20.75 -54.59 37.93
C LYS A 37 19.90 -55.85 38.11
N SER A 38 18.60 -55.70 37.87
CA SER A 38 17.71 -56.83 37.59
C SER A 38 18.17 -57.53 36.30
N SER A 39 18.09 -58.85 36.29
CA SER A 39 18.58 -59.70 35.19
C SER A 39 17.78 -59.54 33.90
N SER A 40 18.49 -59.44 32.79
CA SER A 40 17.97 -59.75 31.45
C SER A 40 19.02 -60.59 30.72
N ASP A 41 19.05 -61.89 31.01
CA ASP A 41 19.79 -62.85 30.18
C ASP A 41 18.98 -63.14 28.89
N GLY A 42 19.67 -63.52 27.83
CA GLY A 42 19.16 -63.38 26.46
C GLY A 42 18.32 -64.54 25.96
N LEU A 43 17.21 -64.19 25.30
CA LEU A 43 16.62 -65.02 24.24
C LEU A 43 16.40 -64.14 23.00
N LYS A 44 17.00 -64.55 21.88
CA LYS A 44 16.67 -64.07 20.54
C LYS A 44 15.78 -65.13 19.91
N ASP A 45 14.71 -64.73 19.25
CA ASP A 45 14.27 -65.38 18.03
C ASP A 45 13.53 -64.37 17.14
N ASP A 46 13.48 -64.65 15.84
CA ASP A 46 12.74 -63.82 14.87
C ASP A 46 11.27 -64.27 14.80
N LEU A 47 10.33 -63.32 14.82
CA LEU A 47 9.21 -63.41 13.88
C LEU A 47 8.63 -62.04 13.52
N MET A 48 8.11 -61.95 12.30
CA MET A 48 7.46 -60.77 11.75
C MET A 48 5.93 -60.90 11.80
N ASP A 49 5.29 -59.77 11.49
CA ASP A 49 4.07 -59.67 10.67
C ASP A 49 2.69 -59.72 11.36
N MET A 50 1.73 -59.03 10.72
CA MET A 50 0.27 -58.98 10.97
C MET A 50 -0.21 -58.46 12.36
N THR A 51 -1.30 -57.69 12.47
CA THR A 51 -2.16 -57.00 11.48
C THR A 51 -2.79 -55.73 12.09
N ARG A 52 -3.35 -54.86 11.25
CA ARG A 52 -4.42 -53.93 11.65
C ARG A 52 -5.75 -54.69 11.72
N ASP A 53 -6.57 -54.39 12.72
CA ASP A 53 -8.05 -54.29 12.66
C ASP A 53 -8.49 -53.41 13.86
N ALA A 54 -9.43 -52.45 13.83
CA ALA A 54 -10.38 -51.96 12.83
C ALA A 54 -11.80 -52.58 12.75
N ASP A 55 -12.51 -52.61 13.88
CA ASP A 55 -13.99 -52.57 13.98
C ASP A 55 -14.36 -51.76 15.24
N HIS A 56 -15.39 -50.90 15.36
CA HIS A 56 -16.55 -50.55 14.52
C HIS A 56 -17.78 -51.49 14.51
N PHE A 57 -18.32 -51.73 15.70
CA PHE A 57 -19.73 -52.11 15.93
C PHE A 57 -20.29 -51.26 17.09
N GLY A 58 -21.58 -50.92 17.18
CA GLY A 58 -22.71 -51.15 16.27
C GLY A 58 -24.01 -50.85 17.03
N GLU A 59 -24.94 -50.10 16.43
CA GLU A 59 -26.13 -49.61 17.13
C GLU A 59 -27.18 -50.71 17.38
N SER A 60 -27.93 -50.61 18.49
CA SER A 60 -29.39 -50.84 18.60
C SER A 60 -29.85 -51.39 19.96
N THR A 61 -30.75 -50.65 20.64
CA THR A 61 -32.09 -51.16 21.03
C THR A 61 -32.94 -49.98 21.50
N MET A 62 -34.13 -49.83 20.91
CA MET A 62 -35.07 -48.73 21.19
C MET A 62 -36.47 -49.32 21.46
N LEU A 63 -36.94 -49.18 22.71
CA LEU A 63 -38.33 -49.38 23.17
C LEU A 63 -38.47 -48.48 24.42
N GLN A 64 -39.23 -47.38 24.45
CA GLN A 64 -40.61 -47.11 24.03
C GLN A 64 -41.67 -47.92 24.81
N LEU A 65 -42.10 -47.37 25.94
CA LEU A 65 -43.49 -47.43 26.39
C LEU A 65 -43.94 -46.04 26.88
N GLN A 66 -45.25 -45.77 26.81
CA GLN A 66 -45.82 -44.43 26.92
C GLN A 66 -46.83 -44.31 28.07
N THR A 67 -47.00 -43.07 28.56
CA THR A 67 -48.21 -42.51 29.18
C THR A 67 -48.85 -43.20 30.39
N SER A 68 -48.82 -42.51 31.54
CA SER A 68 -50.08 -42.13 32.22
C SER A 68 -49.92 -40.93 33.17
N THR A 69 -50.99 -40.13 33.26
CA THR A 69 -51.29 -39.05 34.22
C THR A 69 -52.81 -39.13 34.49
N PRO A 70 -53.46 -38.48 35.49
CA PRO A 70 -53.06 -37.36 36.36
C PRO A 70 -53.20 -37.76 37.88
N ALA A 71 -53.44 -36.93 38.91
CA ALA A 71 -53.83 -35.52 38.99
C ALA A 71 -53.48 -34.78 40.31
N ARG A 72 -52.92 -33.57 40.13
CA ARG A 72 -53.27 -32.30 40.81
C ARG A 72 -54.02 -32.34 42.17
N ALA A 73 -53.32 -31.94 43.22
CA ALA A 73 -53.88 -31.28 44.41
C ALA A 73 -53.20 -29.91 44.65
N ARG A 74 -53.76 -29.06 45.53
CA ARG A 74 -53.28 -27.69 45.85
C ARG A 74 -53.21 -27.49 47.38
N SER A 75 -52.73 -26.31 47.79
CA SER A 75 -52.59 -25.82 49.19
C SER A 75 -51.30 -26.28 49.87
N SER A 76 -50.30 -25.46 50.25
CA SER A 76 -50.18 -24.06 50.73
C SER A 76 -50.25 -23.88 52.27
N PHE A 77 -49.04 -23.79 52.85
CA PHE A 77 -48.59 -22.91 53.96
C PHE A 77 -49.06 -23.09 55.43
N MET A 78 -48.04 -22.93 56.32
CA MET A 78 -48.04 -22.59 57.77
C MET A 78 -48.72 -23.60 58.73
N THR A 79 -48.06 -24.18 59.74
CA THR A 79 -47.29 -23.54 60.84
C THR A 79 -46.33 -24.53 61.54
N PRO A 80 -45.30 -24.05 62.28
CA PRO A 80 -44.49 -24.89 63.18
C PRO A 80 -45.00 -24.87 64.63
N PRO A 81 -44.91 -25.99 65.38
CA PRO A 81 -45.13 -26.00 66.82
C PRO A 81 -43.86 -25.59 67.59
N ALA A 82 -44.02 -24.75 68.61
CA ALA A 82 -42.97 -24.48 69.60
C ALA A 82 -43.57 -24.47 71.01
N THR A 83 -43.04 -25.30 71.91
CA THR A 83 -42.92 -25.02 73.36
C THR A 83 -42.07 -26.08 74.05
N SER A 84 -41.54 -25.75 75.24
CA SER A 84 -40.33 -26.35 75.82
C SER A 84 -40.62 -27.28 77.03
N PRO A 85 -39.69 -28.18 77.43
CA PRO A 85 -39.93 -29.16 78.48
C PRO A 85 -39.79 -28.59 79.91
N ARG A 86 -40.33 -29.30 80.91
CA ARG A 86 -40.05 -29.09 82.35
C ARG A 86 -40.02 -30.39 83.15
N MET A 87 -39.03 -30.46 84.06
CA MET A 87 -38.82 -31.39 85.17
C MET A 87 -37.94 -30.65 86.20
N PRO A 88 -37.78 -31.09 87.47
CA PRO A 88 -38.64 -31.95 88.29
C PRO A 88 -39.02 -31.29 89.65
N ALA A 89 -39.84 -31.95 90.49
CA ALA A 89 -39.96 -31.61 91.92
C ALA A 89 -40.42 -32.81 92.79
N SER A 90 -39.87 -32.90 94.01
CA SER A 90 -40.12 -33.90 95.08
C SER A 90 -39.40 -33.37 96.36
N PRO A 91 -39.66 -33.80 97.62
CA PRO A 91 -40.47 -34.93 98.10
C PRO A 91 -41.40 -34.63 99.31
N CYS A 92 -41.92 -35.69 99.96
CA CYS A 92 -42.41 -35.76 101.37
C CYS A 92 -43.79 -35.12 101.70
N SER A 93 -44.62 -35.66 102.61
CA SER A 93 -44.51 -36.88 103.44
C SER A 93 -45.86 -37.38 104.05
N ARG A 94 -45.82 -38.61 104.60
CA ARG A 94 -46.57 -39.10 105.80
C ARG A 94 -48.04 -39.58 105.70
N ALA A 95 -48.17 -40.85 105.30
CA ALA A 95 -48.86 -41.94 106.01
C ALA A 95 -50.27 -41.76 106.64
N ALA A 96 -51.22 -42.59 106.17
CA ALA A 96 -52.24 -43.27 106.99
C ALA A 96 -52.60 -44.64 106.36
N ALA A 97 -52.96 -45.63 107.20
CA ALA A 97 -53.43 -46.98 106.85
C ALA A 97 -54.16 -47.57 108.09
N PRO A 98 -54.79 -48.78 108.09
CA PRO A 98 -54.96 -49.77 107.01
C PRO A 98 -56.42 -50.31 106.90
N THR A 99 -56.58 -51.55 106.39
CA THR A 99 -57.69 -52.55 106.51
C THR A 99 -58.55 -52.85 105.25
N PRO A 100 -59.07 -54.09 105.07
CA PRO A 100 -59.30 -54.68 103.73
C PRO A 100 -60.66 -55.40 103.49
N THR A 101 -60.79 -56.04 102.31
CA THR A 101 -61.61 -57.24 101.96
C THR A 101 -62.86 -57.03 101.07
N SER A 102 -63.14 -58.06 100.24
CA SER A 102 -64.23 -58.24 99.25
C SER A 102 -63.96 -57.61 97.86
N ARG A 103 -63.93 -58.34 96.72
CA ARG A 103 -64.94 -59.21 96.04
C ARG A 103 -66.21 -58.43 95.63
N ASP A 104 -66.67 -58.42 94.35
CA ASP A 104 -66.54 -59.38 93.24
C ASP A 104 -66.47 -58.76 91.79
N THR A 105 -66.35 -59.65 90.78
CA THR A 105 -66.40 -59.60 89.28
C THR A 105 -67.26 -58.53 88.56
N PRO A 106 -67.14 -58.33 87.21
CA PRO A 106 -66.35 -59.06 86.18
C PRO A 106 -65.24 -58.20 85.50
N LEU A 107 -64.19 -58.74 84.86
CA LEU A 107 -64.13 -59.79 83.81
C LEU A 107 -64.82 -59.43 82.47
N CYS A 108 -64.40 -58.31 81.88
CA CYS A 108 -64.18 -58.28 80.44
C CYS A 108 -62.68 -58.47 80.21
N TYR A 109 -62.25 -59.66 79.78
CA TYR A 109 -60.93 -59.78 79.17
C TYR A 109 -60.97 -59.00 77.85
N PRO A 110 -60.11 -57.98 77.62
CA PRO A 110 -59.68 -57.75 76.25
C PRO A 110 -59.04 -59.06 75.79
N ASP A 111 -59.54 -59.60 74.68
CA ASP A 111 -59.13 -60.90 74.16
C ASP A 111 -57.60 -60.89 73.97
N SER A 112 -56.86 -61.70 74.73
CA SER A 112 -55.39 -61.62 74.82
C SER A 112 -54.75 -61.70 73.45
N ASP A 113 -55.33 -62.54 72.62
CA ASP A 113 -54.87 -62.88 71.29
C ASP A 113 -55.17 -61.72 70.32
N LYS A 114 -56.19 -60.90 70.59
CA LYS A 114 -56.39 -59.60 69.90
C LYS A 114 -55.41 -58.54 70.36
N GLN A 115 -55.10 -58.44 71.66
CA GLN A 115 -54.12 -57.47 72.13
C GLN A 115 -52.73 -57.79 71.57
N LEU A 116 -52.35 -59.07 71.55
CA LEU A 116 -51.12 -59.53 70.90
C LEU A 116 -51.14 -59.27 69.39
N LEU A 117 -52.28 -59.49 68.70
CA LEU A 117 -52.40 -59.10 67.28
C LEU A 117 -52.32 -57.58 67.07
N GLU A 118 -52.88 -56.76 67.96
CA GLU A 118 -52.83 -55.30 67.88
C GLU A 118 -51.40 -54.78 68.15
N GLU A 119 -50.66 -55.39 69.08
CA GLU A 119 -49.25 -55.11 69.34
C GLU A 119 -48.34 -55.63 68.20
N GLU A 120 -48.64 -56.78 67.61
CA GLU A 120 -47.92 -57.33 66.45
C GLU A 120 -48.20 -56.49 65.19
N ILE A 121 -49.45 -56.10 64.94
CA ILE A 121 -49.83 -55.19 63.85
C ILE A 121 -49.19 -53.81 64.05
N ALA A 122 -49.13 -53.29 65.29
CA ALA A 122 -48.41 -52.04 65.58
C ALA A 122 -46.89 -52.18 65.36
N SER A 123 -46.30 -53.32 65.73
CA SER A 123 -44.87 -53.63 65.53
C SER A 123 -44.54 -53.81 64.04
N LEU A 124 -45.37 -54.53 63.29
CA LEU A 124 -45.28 -54.68 61.84
C LEU A 124 -45.50 -53.35 61.11
N HIS A 125 -46.43 -52.50 61.58
CA HIS A 125 -46.57 -51.15 61.03
C HIS A 125 -45.35 -50.28 61.34
N PHE A 126 -44.77 -50.36 62.54
CA PHE A 126 -43.53 -49.66 62.87
C PHE A 126 -42.36 -50.16 62.02
N GLU A 127 -42.25 -51.46 61.80
CA GLU A 127 -41.25 -52.06 60.91
C GLU A 127 -41.46 -51.67 59.44
N VAL A 128 -42.70 -51.67 58.94
CA VAL A 128 -43.02 -51.17 57.60
C VAL A 128 -42.69 -49.68 57.47
N HIS A 129 -42.93 -48.84 58.48
CA HIS A 129 -42.49 -47.44 58.48
C HIS A 129 -40.97 -47.33 58.51
N ARG A 130 -40.27 -48.18 59.28
CA ARG A 130 -38.80 -48.25 59.32
C ARG A 130 -38.21 -48.65 57.97
N LEU A 131 -38.78 -49.67 57.32
CA LEU A 131 -38.38 -50.15 56.00
C LEU A 131 -38.73 -49.16 54.89
N THR A 132 -39.87 -48.46 54.99
CA THR A 132 -40.22 -47.38 54.07
C THR A 132 -39.24 -46.22 54.23
N ALA A 133 -38.91 -45.81 55.46
CA ALA A 133 -37.93 -44.76 55.71
C ALA A 133 -36.51 -45.12 55.25
N THR A 134 -36.09 -46.39 55.33
CA THR A 134 -34.80 -46.79 54.74
C THR A 134 -34.87 -46.79 53.21
N LEU A 135 -35.96 -47.28 52.60
CA LEU A 135 -36.17 -47.28 51.14
C LEU A 135 -36.22 -45.85 50.59
N ASP A 136 -36.94 -44.93 51.26
CA ASP A 136 -36.94 -43.49 50.96
C ASP A 136 -35.54 -42.88 51.10
N SER A 137 -34.74 -43.30 52.10
CA SER A 137 -33.36 -42.81 52.24
C SER A 137 -32.42 -43.32 51.14
N TYR A 138 -32.63 -44.55 50.66
CA TYR A 138 -31.96 -45.09 49.47
C TYR A 138 -32.44 -44.39 48.18
N HIS A 139 -33.73 -44.09 48.05
CA HIS A 139 -34.26 -43.35 46.90
C HIS A 139 -33.75 -41.89 46.89
N ALA A 140 -33.64 -41.26 48.05
CA ALA A 140 -33.04 -39.92 48.18
C ALA A 140 -31.53 -39.94 47.92
N LEU A 141 -30.82 -41.03 48.27
CA LEU A 141 -29.43 -41.24 47.91
C LEU A 141 -29.26 -41.46 46.40
N GLY A 142 -30.10 -42.30 45.79
CA GLY A 142 -30.13 -42.54 44.34
C GLY A 142 -30.45 -41.26 43.55
N ALA A 143 -31.39 -40.44 44.03
CA ALA A 143 -31.68 -39.13 43.46
C ALA A 143 -30.48 -38.18 43.54
N ARG A 144 -29.78 -38.10 44.68
CA ARG A 144 -28.55 -37.30 44.82
C ARG A 144 -27.42 -37.79 43.91
N ILE A 145 -27.27 -39.10 43.72
CA ILE A 145 -26.30 -39.65 42.75
C ILE A 145 -26.71 -39.31 41.32
N GLY A 146 -28.00 -39.44 40.99
CA GLY A 146 -28.55 -39.03 39.69
C GLY A 146 -28.26 -37.56 39.38
N ASP A 147 -28.60 -36.65 40.31
CA ASP A 147 -28.33 -35.22 40.18
C ASP A 147 -26.83 -34.91 40.09
N ALA A 148 -25.97 -35.62 40.83
CA ALA A 148 -24.52 -35.43 40.75
C ALA A 148 -23.95 -35.87 39.40
N LEU A 149 -24.50 -36.92 38.80
CA LEU A 149 -24.12 -37.42 37.47
C LEU A 149 -24.72 -36.57 36.33
N SER A 150 -25.92 -36.01 36.48
CA SER A 150 -26.60 -35.25 35.42
C SER A 150 -26.24 -33.76 35.38
N ASN A 151 -25.89 -33.15 36.51
CA ASN A 151 -25.63 -31.71 36.60
C ASN A 151 -24.13 -31.33 36.54
N SER A 152 -23.23 -32.30 36.32
CA SER A 152 -21.79 -32.01 36.18
C SER A 152 -21.47 -31.41 34.81
N PRO A 153 -20.83 -30.22 34.73
CA PRO A 153 -20.29 -29.72 33.47
C PRO A 153 -19.10 -30.59 32.99
N PRO A 154 -18.71 -30.52 31.70
CA PRO A 154 -17.74 -31.43 31.10
C PRO A 154 -16.26 -31.12 31.43
N ASP A 155 -15.92 -31.02 32.72
CA ASP A 155 -14.54 -31.03 33.20
C ASP A 155 -14.11 -32.45 33.58
N ARG A 156 -13.55 -33.17 32.60
CA ARG A 156 -13.33 -34.63 32.65
C ARG A 156 -12.48 -35.08 33.84
N SER A 157 -11.55 -34.26 34.30
CA SER A 157 -10.52 -34.66 35.28
C SER A 157 -11.04 -34.88 36.71
N ARG A 158 -12.22 -34.36 37.08
CA ARG A 158 -12.81 -34.58 38.42
C ARG A 158 -13.80 -35.74 38.49
N ALA A 159 -14.48 -36.06 37.40
CA ALA A 159 -15.52 -37.09 37.39
C ALA A 159 -14.96 -38.50 37.65
N PHE A 160 -13.78 -38.80 37.10
CA PHE A 160 -13.12 -40.10 37.30
C PHE A 160 -12.81 -40.34 38.78
N SER A 161 -12.16 -39.41 39.47
CA SER A 161 -11.80 -39.57 40.89
C SER A 161 -13.02 -39.77 41.80
N THR A 162 -14.19 -39.21 41.48
CA THR A 162 -15.43 -39.48 42.23
C THR A 162 -16.05 -40.84 41.94
N LEU A 163 -15.94 -41.34 40.71
CA LEU A 163 -16.43 -42.67 40.35
C LEU A 163 -15.52 -43.76 40.92
N GLU A 164 -14.21 -43.60 40.74
CA GLU A 164 -13.14 -44.45 41.27
C GLU A 164 -13.17 -44.53 42.80
N ALA A 165 -13.49 -43.44 43.51
CA ALA A 165 -13.69 -43.47 44.96
C ALA A 165 -14.89 -44.34 45.38
N VAL A 166 -16.00 -44.30 44.64
CA VAL A 166 -17.18 -45.14 44.90
C VAL A 166 -16.90 -46.61 44.55
N GLU A 167 -16.22 -46.87 43.43
CA GLU A 167 -15.83 -48.22 43.00
C GLU A 167 -14.88 -48.87 44.02
N ASN A 168 -13.86 -48.13 44.49
CA ASN A 168 -12.99 -48.58 45.58
C ASN A 168 -13.76 -48.81 46.90
N GLN A 169 -14.76 -47.97 47.22
CA GLN A 169 -15.59 -48.18 48.41
C GLN A 169 -16.48 -49.43 48.28
N VAL A 170 -17.01 -49.72 47.10
CA VAL A 170 -17.76 -50.96 46.82
C VAL A 170 -16.83 -52.17 46.89
N HIS A 171 -15.62 -52.12 46.32
CA HIS A 171 -14.63 -53.18 46.43
C HIS A 171 -14.23 -53.46 47.90
N LEU A 172 -14.01 -52.42 48.71
CA LEU A 172 -13.71 -52.55 50.13
C LEU A 172 -14.90 -53.15 50.92
N LEU A 173 -16.14 -52.81 50.57
CA LEU A 173 -17.33 -53.42 51.17
C LEU A 173 -17.46 -54.89 50.80
N LEU A 174 -17.28 -55.25 49.53
CA LEU A 174 -17.30 -56.65 49.07
C LEU A 174 -16.17 -57.47 49.73
N GLN A 175 -14.95 -56.92 49.81
CA GLN A 175 -13.84 -57.55 50.50
C GLN A 175 -14.15 -57.77 51.98
N THR A 176 -14.55 -56.73 52.72
CA THR A 176 -14.84 -56.85 54.17
C THR A 176 -16.07 -57.71 54.47
N MET A 177 -16.99 -57.92 53.52
CA MET A 177 -18.05 -58.93 53.65
C MET A 177 -17.54 -60.35 53.37
N SER A 178 -16.65 -60.55 52.39
CA SER A 178 -16.04 -61.87 52.13
C SER A 178 -15.11 -62.31 53.27
N GLU A 179 -14.35 -61.39 53.86
CA GLU A 179 -13.51 -61.62 55.04
C GLU A 179 -14.36 -62.00 56.26
N ARG A 180 -15.50 -61.34 56.47
CA ARG A 180 -16.46 -61.71 57.53
C ARG A 180 -17.10 -63.07 57.29
N ALA A 181 -17.44 -63.41 56.04
CA ALA A 181 -17.97 -64.73 55.69
C ALA A 181 -16.93 -65.84 55.93
N ALA A 182 -15.67 -65.61 55.56
CA ALA A 182 -14.56 -66.51 55.85
C ALA A 182 -14.34 -66.68 57.37
N ALA A 183 -14.37 -65.59 58.13
CA ALA A 183 -14.27 -65.62 59.59
C ALA A 183 -15.45 -66.38 60.25
N ALA A 184 -16.67 -66.23 59.73
CA ALA A 184 -17.84 -66.99 60.19
C ALA A 184 -17.69 -68.49 59.88
N SER A 185 -17.22 -68.87 58.69
CA SER A 185 -16.95 -70.28 58.38
C SER A 185 -15.83 -70.87 59.25
N HIS A 186 -14.78 -70.10 59.56
CA HIS A 186 -13.71 -70.53 60.46
C HIS A 186 -14.17 -70.66 61.92
N LEU A 187 -15.10 -69.81 62.38
CA LEU A 187 -15.74 -69.99 63.68
C LEU A 187 -16.63 -71.23 63.70
N THR A 188 -17.39 -71.48 62.63
CA THR A 188 -18.21 -72.70 62.48
C THR A 188 -17.34 -73.95 62.57
N SER A 189 -16.24 -74.01 61.81
CA SER A 189 -15.32 -75.16 61.85
C SER A 189 -14.66 -75.33 63.22
N ALA A 190 -14.16 -74.26 63.83
CA ALA A 190 -13.52 -74.32 65.14
C ALA A 190 -14.47 -74.76 66.27
N ILE A 191 -15.76 -74.41 66.21
CA ILE A 191 -16.75 -74.89 67.20
C ILE A 191 -17.19 -76.34 66.88
N SER A 192 -17.18 -76.75 65.59
CA SER A 192 -17.42 -78.15 65.20
C SER A 192 -16.31 -79.10 65.66
N GLU A 193 -15.04 -78.66 65.64
CA GLU A 193 -13.89 -79.43 66.16
C GLU A 193 -13.99 -79.65 67.68
N LEU A 194 -14.67 -78.74 68.40
CA LEU A 194 -14.98 -78.88 69.82
C LEU A 194 -16.18 -79.79 70.11
N GLY A 195 -16.85 -80.33 69.08
CA GLY A 195 -17.88 -81.36 69.21
C GLY A 195 -19.28 -80.85 69.59
N PHE A 196 -19.55 -79.55 69.48
CA PHE A 196 -20.89 -79.00 69.73
C PHE A 196 -21.80 -79.11 68.49
N PRO A 197 -23.09 -79.43 68.65
CA PRO A 197 -24.03 -79.52 67.52
C PRO A 197 -24.64 -78.17 67.11
N GLY A 198 -24.87 -78.00 65.80
CA GLY A 198 -25.55 -76.88 65.15
C GLY A 198 -25.12 -76.78 63.68
N ASP A 199 -25.99 -76.26 62.81
CA ASP A 199 -25.70 -76.16 61.36
C ASP A 199 -25.08 -74.79 60.97
N ASP A 200 -25.24 -73.77 61.81
CA ASP A 200 -24.60 -72.45 61.70
C ASP A 200 -23.89 -72.04 62.99
N ALA A 201 -22.86 -71.18 62.89
CA ALA A 201 -22.10 -70.64 64.02
C ALA A 201 -22.99 -70.04 65.12
N SER A 202 -24.12 -69.41 64.78
CA SER A 202 -25.03 -68.84 65.78
C SER A 202 -25.71 -69.92 66.64
N GLU A 203 -26.16 -71.02 66.03
CA GLU A 203 -26.72 -72.18 66.73
C GLU A 203 -25.66 -72.88 67.58
N MET A 204 -24.46 -73.07 67.04
CA MET A 204 -23.36 -73.73 67.74
C MET A 204 -22.92 -72.94 68.99
N VAL A 205 -22.90 -71.60 68.91
CA VAL A 205 -22.65 -70.73 70.07
C VAL A 205 -23.77 -70.83 71.11
N LEU A 206 -25.03 -70.99 70.70
CA LEU A 206 -26.17 -71.22 71.62
C LEU A 206 -26.08 -72.60 72.31
N SER A 207 -25.76 -73.66 71.56
CA SER A 207 -25.46 -75.00 72.10
C SER A 207 -24.32 -74.97 73.11
N LEU A 208 -23.22 -74.28 72.78
CA LEU A 208 -22.06 -74.10 73.65
C LEU A 208 -22.40 -73.30 74.92
N ALA A 209 -23.19 -72.23 74.80
CA ALA A 209 -23.64 -71.44 75.95
C ALA A 209 -24.57 -72.23 76.88
N ALA A 210 -25.46 -73.08 76.32
CA ALA A 210 -26.29 -74.00 77.10
C ALA A 210 -25.44 -75.07 77.80
N GLY A 211 -24.47 -75.66 77.09
CA GLY A 211 -23.53 -76.65 77.63
C GLY A 211 -22.71 -76.11 78.81
N PHE A 212 -22.10 -74.91 78.67
CA PHE A 212 -21.39 -74.27 79.77
C PHE A 212 -22.31 -73.90 80.96
N ARG A 213 -23.58 -73.59 80.70
CA ARG A 213 -24.55 -73.32 81.77
C ARG A 213 -24.90 -74.60 82.55
N ALA A 214 -25.08 -75.72 81.86
CA ALA A 214 -25.30 -77.02 82.49
C ALA A 214 -24.06 -77.49 83.28
N ALA A 215 -22.88 -77.50 82.65
CA ALA A 215 -21.63 -77.88 83.29
C ALA A 215 -21.29 -76.97 84.50
N ARG A 216 -21.63 -75.68 84.44
CA ARG A 216 -21.52 -74.79 85.62
C ARG A 216 -22.40 -75.27 86.77
N ILE A 217 -23.68 -75.59 86.51
CA ILE A 217 -24.61 -76.05 87.54
C ILE A 217 -24.11 -77.37 88.15
N GLU A 218 -23.61 -78.30 87.34
CA GLU A 218 -23.01 -79.55 87.81
C GLU A 218 -21.75 -79.31 88.66
N LEU A 219 -20.89 -78.36 88.30
CA LEU A 219 -19.73 -77.95 89.12
C LEU A 219 -20.14 -77.23 90.42
N GLU A 220 -21.25 -76.47 90.39
CA GLU A 220 -21.84 -75.81 91.56
C GLU A 220 -22.42 -76.84 92.55
N TYR A 221 -22.87 -78.01 92.06
CA TYR A 221 -23.20 -79.19 92.88
C TYR A 221 -21.98 -80.02 93.36
N LEU A 222 -20.77 -79.73 92.90
CA LEU A 222 -19.55 -80.55 93.15
C LEU A 222 -18.42 -79.81 93.90
N THR A 223 -18.67 -78.65 94.49
CA THR A 223 -17.62 -77.78 95.08
C THR A 223 -18.07 -77.11 96.39
N PRO A 224 -17.14 -76.51 97.20
CA PRO A 224 -15.87 -77.08 97.66
C PRO A 224 -15.62 -76.84 99.18
N GLY A 225 -14.85 -77.69 99.90
CA GLY A 225 -14.64 -77.46 101.34
C GLY A 225 -13.47 -78.17 102.06
N GLU A 226 -13.47 -79.51 102.15
CA GLU A 226 -12.79 -80.20 103.27
C GLU A 226 -11.46 -80.90 102.95
N ILE A 227 -10.37 -80.13 102.73
CA ILE A 227 -8.99 -80.68 102.90
C ILE A 227 -8.05 -79.65 103.56
N SER A 228 -8.02 -79.58 104.88
CA SER A 228 -7.00 -78.83 105.62
C SER A 228 -5.72 -79.67 105.83
N LEU A 229 -4.71 -79.48 104.98
CA LEU A 229 -3.43 -80.20 105.09
C LEU A 229 -2.59 -79.68 106.29
N PRO A 230 -2.07 -80.56 107.17
CA PRO A 230 -1.17 -80.15 108.25
C PRO A 230 0.23 -79.79 107.73
N LEU A 231 0.88 -78.80 108.36
CA LEU A 231 2.24 -78.37 108.01
C LEU A 231 3.28 -79.42 108.43
N THR A 232 3.45 -80.44 107.58
CA THR A 232 4.63 -81.32 107.61
C THR A 232 5.87 -80.56 107.10
N SER A 233 7.08 -81.03 107.43
CA SER A 233 8.35 -80.42 106.99
C SER A 233 8.47 -80.28 105.47
N ARG A 234 7.83 -81.18 104.71
CA ARG A 234 7.72 -81.10 103.24
C ARG A 234 6.94 -79.87 102.77
N GLY A 235 5.95 -79.40 103.54
CA GLY A 235 5.21 -78.17 103.25
C GLY A 235 6.10 -76.92 103.35
N ALA A 236 6.96 -76.85 104.36
CA ALA A 236 7.94 -75.76 104.47
C ALA A 236 8.92 -75.74 103.28
N GLN A 237 9.45 -76.91 102.87
CA GLN A 237 10.32 -77.04 101.70
C GLN A 237 9.64 -76.60 100.39
N VAL A 238 8.34 -76.88 100.23
CA VAL A 238 7.55 -76.41 99.08
C VAL A 238 7.37 -74.89 99.12
N LEU A 239 7.13 -74.31 100.30
CA LEU A 239 7.07 -72.85 100.46
C LEU A 239 8.41 -72.17 100.17
N ASP A 240 9.54 -72.72 100.64
CA ASP A 240 10.87 -72.20 100.33
C ASP A 240 11.18 -72.28 98.82
N PHE A 241 10.82 -73.38 98.16
CA PHE A 241 10.97 -73.51 96.70
C PHE A 241 10.07 -72.52 95.92
N LEU A 242 8.83 -72.31 96.38
CA LEU A 242 7.94 -71.29 95.82
C LEU A 242 8.50 -69.87 96.03
N LEU A 243 9.02 -69.56 97.22
CA LEU A 243 9.67 -68.27 97.51
C LEU A 243 10.95 -68.06 96.69
N MET A 244 11.75 -69.11 96.47
CA MET A 244 12.91 -69.07 95.57
C MET A 244 12.47 -68.78 94.13
N ARG A 245 11.49 -69.53 93.61
CA ARG A 245 10.94 -69.32 92.26
C ARG A 245 10.28 -67.95 92.08
N LEU A 246 9.63 -67.41 93.12
CA LEU A 246 9.08 -66.05 93.12
C LEU A 246 10.17 -64.98 93.12
N ARG A 247 11.29 -65.20 93.83
CA ARG A 247 12.47 -64.30 93.77
C ARG A 247 13.15 -64.35 92.41
N GLU A 248 13.27 -65.55 91.80
CA GLU A 248 13.78 -65.70 90.43
C GLU A 248 12.87 -65.02 89.40
N LEU A 249 11.55 -65.17 89.54
CA LEU A 249 10.57 -64.52 88.66
C LEU A 249 10.60 -62.99 88.84
N ALA A 250 10.72 -62.49 90.07
CA ALA A 250 10.88 -61.06 90.36
C ALA A 250 12.24 -60.49 89.95
N LYS A 251 13.27 -61.33 89.78
CA LYS A 251 14.56 -60.95 89.18
C LYS A 251 14.43 -60.86 87.66
N LYS A 252 13.87 -61.91 87.03
CA LYS A 252 13.60 -61.93 85.58
C LYS A 252 12.72 -60.77 85.14
N SER A 253 11.61 -60.52 85.84
CA SER A 253 10.72 -59.38 85.56
C SER A 253 11.44 -58.02 85.55
N LYS A 254 12.52 -57.86 86.34
CA LYS A 254 13.34 -56.64 86.31
C LYS A 254 14.30 -56.60 85.14
N GLU A 255 14.93 -57.74 84.83
CA GLU A 255 15.78 -57.89 83.64
C GLU A 255 14.97 -57.68 82.34
N ASP A 256 13.72 -58.15 82.34
CA ASP A 256 12.71 -57.91 81.30
C ASP A 256 12.34 -56.41 81.25
N ASP A 257 11.97 -55.77 82.36
CA ASP A 257 11.68 -54.32 82.43
C ASP A 257 12.86 -53.44 81.99
N GLU A 258 14.09 -53.82 82.37
CA GLU A 258 15.34 -53.17 81.96
C GLU A 258 15.53 -53.30 80.43
N SER A 259 15.38 -54.50 79.86
CA SER A 259 15.45 -54.69 78.39
C SER A 259 14.35 -53.93 77.64
N ILE A 260 13.14 -53.83 78.21
CA ILE A 260 12.04 -53.04 77.66
C ILE A 260 12.38 -51.54 77.69
N SER A 261 13.17 -51.07 78.66
CA SER A 261 13.68 -49.69 78.66
C SER A 261 14.69 -49.46 77.52
N GLU A 262 15.62 -50.39 77.30
CA GLU A 262 16.57 -50.33 76.17
C GLU A 262 15.83 -50.32 74.82
N TYR A 263 14.84 -51.21 74.64
CA TYR A 263 14.02 -51.23 73.42
C TYR A 263 13.26 -49.91 73.20
N ARG A 264 12.73 -49.27 74.26
CA ARG A 264 12.08 -47.94 74.16
C ARG A 264 13.06 -46.83 73.79
N GLU A 265 14.32 -46.89 74.23
CA GLU A 265 15.35 -45.93 73.83
C GLU A 265 15.77 -46.13 72.37
N ILE A 266 15.97 -47.38 71.95
CA ILE A 266 16.24 -47.74 70.55
C ILE A 266 15.08 -47.28 69.65
N GLU A 267 13.84 -47.56 70.01
CA GLU A 267 12.64 -47.12 69.27
C GLU A 267 12.58 -45.60 69.13
N GLN A 268 12.82 -44.85 70.21
CA GLN A 268 12.88 -43.39 70.16
C GLN A 268 14.03 -42.88 69.28
N SER A 269 15.18 -43.57 69.25
CA SER A 269 16.29 -43.22 68.37
C SER A 269 15.94 -43.45 66.90
N LEU A 270 15.26 -44.56 66.57
CA LEU A 270 14.82 -44.89 65.22
C LEU A 270 13.70 -43.96 64.73
N ARG A 271 12.74 -43.59 65.59
CA ARG A 271 11.75 -42.55 65.31
C ARG A 271 12.43 -41.23 64.94
N LYS A 272 13.37 -40.72 65.75
CA LYS A 272 14.15 -39.49 65.45
C LYS A 272 14.96 -39.59 64.15
N GLN A 273 15.49 -40.77 63.81
CA GLN A 273 16.17 -41.00 62.52
C GLN A 273 15.20 -41.04 61.33
N LEU A 274 13.98 -41.53 61.52
CA LEU A 274 12.92 -41.48 60.50
C LEU A 274 12.42 -40.04 60.33
N ASP A 275 12.11 -39.34 61.41
CA ASP A 275 11.63 -37.95 61.40
C ASP A 275 12.61 -37.02 60.67
N SER A 276 13.91 -37.18 60.92
CA SER A 276 14.95 -36.40 60.22
C SER A 276 15.11 -36.79 58.75
N ARG A 277 14.94 -38.06 58.37
CA ARG A 277 14.91 -38.49 56.96
C ARG A 277 13.68 -37.98 56.23
N VAL A 278 12.50 -37.99 56.87
CA VAL A 278 11.26 -37.42 56.33
C VAL A 278 11.42 -35.92 56.14
N SER A 279 11.94 -35.19 57.13
CA SER A 279 12.21 -33.75 56.99
C SER A 279 13.18 -33.41 55.83
N ILE A 280 14.19 -34.25 55.57
CA ILE A 280 15.10 -34.08 54.42
C ILE A 280 14.38 -34.41 53.11
N MET A 281 13.54 -35.44 53.09
CA MET A 281 12.72 -35.81 51.93
C MET A 281 11.72 -34.71 51.57
N ASP A 282 11.10 -34.08 52.56
CA ASP A 282 10.17 -32.96 52.37
C ASP A 282 10.89 -31.72 51.84
N GLU A 283 12.08 -31.39 52.37
CA GLU A 283 12.94 -30.31 51.84
C GLU A 283 13.37 -30.59 50.39
N LEU A 284 13.64 -31.87 50.04
CA LEU A 284 13.93 -32.28 48.66
C LEU A 284 12.68 -32.19 47.76
N ASN A 285 11.50 -32.55 48.25
CA ASN A 285 10.24 -32.41 47.52
C ASN A 285 9.88 -30.93 47.26
N GLU A 286 10.13 -30.03 48.23
CA GLU A 286 10.00 -28.58 48.04
C GLU A 286 10.99 -28.07 46.98
N LYS A 287 12.26 -28.52 47.01
CA LYS A 287 13.25 -28.18 45.98
C LYS A 287 12.85 -28.70 44.60
N ILE A 288 12.33 -29.93 44.50
CA ILE A 288 11.87 -30.55 43.25
C ILE A 288 10.67 -29.77 42.67
N THR A 289 9.65 -29.48 43.47
CA THR A 289 8.49 -28.69 43.03
C THR A 289 8.85 -27.24 42.70
N GLY A 290 9.81 -26.65 43.43
CA GLY A 290 10.42 -25.37 43.09
C GLY A 290 11.14 -25.39 41.74
N VAL A 291 11.92 -26.43 41.45
CA VAL A 291 12.59 -26.62 40.15
C VAL A 291 11.59 -26.82 39.01
N TYR A 292 10.51 -27.59 39.21
CA TYR A 292 9.45 -27.71 38.20
C TYR A 292 8.77 -26.37 37.91
N ARG A 293 8.42 -25.58 38.94
CA ARG A 293 7.87 -24.23 38.71
C ARG A 293 8.86 -23.32 37.96
N MET A 294 10.15 -23.38 38.31
CA MET A 294 11.19 -22.64 37.57
C MET A 294 11.37 -23.13 36.12
N LEU A 295 11.05 -24.39 35.82
CA LEU A 295 11.02 -24.93 34.46
C LEU A 295 9.79 -24.42 33.71
N ASP A 296 8.59 -24.50 34.30
CA ASP A 296 7.34 -23.94 33.74
C ASP A 296 7.49 -22.45 33.42
N GLU A 297 8.09 -21.66 34.33
CA GLU A 297 8.40 -20.24 34.11
C GLU A 297 9.32 -20.02 32.90
N LYS A 298 10.30 -20.91 32.67
CA LYS A 298 11.21 -20.83 31.53
C LYS A 298 10.55 -21.29 30.23
N ASP A 299 9.73 -22.33 30.25
CA ASP A 299 9.01 -22.82 29.08
C ASP A 299 7.91 -21.85 28.64
N ASN A 300 7.28 -21.14 29.59
CA ASN A 300 6.44 -19.98 29.29
C ASN A 300 7.28 -18.89 28.59
N ARG A 301 8.46 -18.56 29.11
CA ARG A 301 9.32 -17.54 28.51
C ARG A 301 9.90 -17.94 27.15
N VAL A 302 10.16 -19.22 26.91
CA VAL A 302 10.54 -19.74 25.58
C VAL A 302 9.39 -19.54 24.60
N ARG A 303 8.16 -19.95 24.96
CA ARG A 303 6.96 -19.73 24.11
C ARG A 303 6.69 -18.26 23.80
N GLU A 304 6.91 -17.35 24.75
CA GLU A 304 6.85 -15.89 24.49
C GLU A 304 7.88 -15.43 23.47
N LEU A 305 9.12 -15.94 23.56
CA LEU A 305 10.22 -15.58 22.66
C LEU A 305 10.06 -16.21 21.27
N GLU A 306 9.49 -17.41 21.17
CA GLU A 306 9.11 -18.05 19.90
C GLU A 306 8.03 -17.23 19.17
N VAL A 307 6.95 -16.86 19.86
CA VAL A 307 5.91 -15.98 19.31
C VAL A 307 6.49 -14.60 18.94
N GLY A 308 7.46 -14.09 19.70
CA GLY A 308 8.22 -12.88 19.33
C GLY A 308 9.07 -13.07 18.07
N ASN A 309 9.74 -14.22 17.93
CA ASN A 309 10.57 -14.57 16.79
C ASN A 309 9.74 -14.72 15.50
N ASP A 310 8.58 -15.38 15.56
CA ASP A 310 7.70 -15.57 14.42
C ASP A 310 7.03 -14.26 13.96
N ARG A 311 6.71 -13.35 14.90
CA ARG A 311 6.32 -11.97 14.55
C ARG A 311 7.44 -11.22 13.81
N LEU A 312 8.69 -11.40 14.23
CA LEU A 312 9.85 -10.80 13.56
C LEU A 312 10.09 -11.42 12.18
N LYS A 313 9.96 -12.75 12.02
CA LYS A 313 9.99 -13.42 10.69
C LYS A 313 8.92 -12.83 9.77
N GLY A 314 7.66 -12.79 10.20
CA GLY A 314 6.56 -12.24 9.40
C GLY A 314 6.73 -10.77 9.01
N ALA A 315 7.42 -9.97 9.84
CA ALA A 315 7.81 -8.60 9.51
C ALA A 315 8.96 -8.54 8.49
N VAL A 316 9.97 -9.40 8.61
CA VAL A 316 11.05 -9.55 7.61
C VAL A 316 10.50 -10.03 6.27
N ASP A 317 9.62 -11.03 6.26
CA ASP A 317 8.89 -11.49 5.08
C ASP A 317 8.01 -10.37 4.49
N GLY A 318 7.57 -9.42 5.32
CA GLY A 318 6.99 -8.14 4.92
C GLY A 318 7.96 -7.33 4.07
N TYR A 319 9.06 -6.90 4.68
CA TYR A 319 10.07 -6.09 3.99
C TYR A 319 10.66 -6.77 2.75
N VAL A 320 10.82 -8.10 2.74
CA VAL A 320 11.26 -8.85 1.55
C VAL A 320 10.24 -8.75 0.40
N ARG A 321 8.94 -8.80 0.69
CA ARG A 321 7.89 -8.57 -0.32
C ARG A 321 7.89 -7.12 -0.81
N ASP A 322 7.98 -6.16 0.11
CA ASP A 322 7.99 -4.74 -0.21
C ASP A 322 9.21 -4.36 -1.07
N ILE A 323 10.40 -4.90 -0.75
CA ILE A 323 11.62 -4.77 -1.56
C ILE A 323 11.41 -5.38 -2.95
N ALA A 324 10.87 -6.60 -3.05
CA ALA A 324 10.63 -7.24 -4.34
C ALA A 324 9.61 -6.48 -5.21
N ASP A 325 8.63 -5.79 -4.61
CA ASP A 325 7.68 -4.92 -5.35
C ASP A 325 8.28 -3.57 -5.73
N LEU A 326 9.19 -3.02 -4.92
CA LEU A 326 10.02 -1.86 -5.29
C LEU A 326 11.00 -2.20 -6.44
N GLU A 327 11.64 -3.37 -6.42
CA GLU A 327 12.49 -3.87 -7.50
C GLU A 327 11.70 -4.01 -8.82
N LYS A 328 10.48 -4.55 -8.76
CA LYS A 328 9.56 -4.60 -9.92
C LYS A 328 9.16 -3.20 -10.41
N LEU A 329 9.02 -2.22 -9.52
CA LEU A 329 8.74 -0.83 -9.90
C LEU A 329 9.95 -0.18 -10.58
N VAL A 330 11.15 -0.33 -10.02
CA VAL A 330 12.40 0.15 -10.63
C VAL A 330 12.61 -0.49 -12.00
N ALA A 331 12.44 -1.82 -12.13
CA ALA A 331 12.57 -2.51 -13.41
C ALA A 331 11.56 -2.03 -14.48
N ARG A 332 10.35 -1.59 -14.09
CA ARG A 332 9.39 -0.92 -14.99
C ARG A 332 9.89 0.47 -15.38
N MET A 333 10.27 1.32 -14.41
CA MET A 333 10.78 2.67 -14.67
C MET A 333 12.04 2.67 -15.54
N GLU A 334 12.96 1.73 -15.33
CA GLU A 334 14.14 1.52 -16.18
C GLU A 334 13.77 1.06 -17.59
N LYS A 335 12.71 0.25 -17.75
CA LYS A 335 12.20 -0.15 -19.07
C LYS A 335 11.58 1.05 -19.78
N GLU A 336 10.69 1.77 -19.12
CA GLU A 336 10.04 2.98 -19.63
C GLU A 336 11.08 4.06 -19.99
N HIS A 337 12.11 4.25 -19.18
CA HIS A 337 13.21 5.17 -19.49
C HIS A 337 14.05 4.72 -20.69
N ARG A 338 14.29 3.42 -20.87
CA ARG A 338 14.93 2.87 -22.08
C ARG A 338 14.04 3.04 -23.32
N GLU A 339 12.73 2.85 -23.20
CA GLU A 339 11.78 3.07 -24.30
C GLU A 339 11.66 4.55 -24.66
N PHE A 340 11.66 5.45 -23.67
CA PHE A 340 11.71 6.90 -23.86
C PHE A 340 13.02 7.38 -24.50
N THR A 341 14.17 6.90 -24.04
CA THR A 341 15.47 7.27 -24.62
C THR A 341 15.65 6.70 -26.03
N ASN A 342 15.17 5.48 -26.30
CA ASN A 342 15.15 4.91 -27.66
C ASN A 342 14.21 5.69 -28.59
N THR A 343 13.00 6.06 -28.15
CA THR A 343 12.08 6.86 -28.98
C THR A 343 12.58 8.28 -29.20
N HIS A 344 13.16 8.94 -28.18
CA HIS A 344 13.75 10.27 -28.32
C HIS A 344 15.02 10.28 -29.18
N THR A 345 15.88 9.25 -29.10
CA THR A 345 17.06 9.15 -29.99
C THR A 345 16.68 8.81 -31.43
N SER A 346 15.66 7.98 -31.66
CA SER A 346 15.08 7.79 -33.00
C SER A 346 14.46 9.08 -33.54
N ARG A 347 13.73 9.84 -32.71
CA ARG A 347 13.18 11.14 -33.09
C ARG A 347 14.27 12.15 -33.43
N ARG A 348 15.35 12.21 -32.65
CA ARG A 348 16.54 13.04 -32.96
C ARG A 348 17.12 12.65 -34.32
N LYS A 349 17.46 11.38 -34.55
CA LYS A 349 17.95 10.91 -35.85
C LYS A 349 17.05 11.33 -37.01
N SER A 350 15.73 11.11 -36.92
CA SER A 350 14.80 11.55 -37.97
C SER A 350 14.72 13.07 -38.17
N SER A 351 15.07 13.86 -37.14
CA SER A 351 15.20 15.32 -37.24
C SER A 351 16.55 15.72 -37.83
N ASP A 352 17.63 15.03 -37.47
CA ASP A 352 18.99 15.24 -37.96
C ASP A 352 19.06 14.88 -39.47
N ASP A 353 18.48 13.74 -39.86
CA ASP A 353 18.29 13.30 -41.25
C ASP A 353 17.47 14.33 -42.06
N LEU A 354 16.45 14.94 -41.45
CA LEU A 354 15.61 15.97 -42.08
C LEU A 354 16.32 17.33 -42.17
N ILE A 355 17.24 17.64 -41.26
CA ILE A 355 18.14 18.80 -41.35
C ILE A 355 19.14 18.57 -42.49
N LEU A 356 19.81 17.41 -42.54
CA LEU A 356 20.72 17.06 -43.64
C LEU A 356 20.02 17.08 -45.03
N ALA A 357 18.76 16.63 -45.09
CA ALA A 357 17.95 16.73 -46.30
C ALA A 357 17.58 18.19 -46.67
N LYS A 358 17.42 19.09 -45.69
CA LYS A 358 17.26 20.52 -45.95
C LYS A 358 18.57 21.16 -46.39
N ASP A 359 19.68 20.83 -45.74
CA ASP A 359 21.01 21.40 -46.03
C ASP A 359 21.48 21.03 -47.44
N THR A 360 21.18 19.81 -47.91
CA THR A 360 21.43 19.41 -49.31
C THR A 360 20.55 20.17 -50.31
N ILE A 361 19.27 20.41 -49.98
CA ILE A 361 18.38 21.25 -50.79
C ILE A 361 18.85 22.72 -50.79
N ILE A 362 19.34 23.23 -49.66
CA ILE A 362 19.91 24.58 -49.55
C ILE A 362 21.16 24.69 -50.42
N ALA A 363 22.12 23.76 -50.33
CA ALA A 363 23.30 23.74 -51.18
C ALA A 363 22.95 23.64 -52.68
N GLU A 364 21.92 22.86 -53.04
CA GLU A 364 21.38 22.84 -54.41
C GLU A 364 20.79 24.18 -54.85
N LEU A 365 20.13 24.92 -53.96
CA LEU A 365 19.55 26.23 -54.25
C LEU A 365 20.62 27.32 -54.31
N GLU A 366 21.63 27.28 -53.43
CA GLU A 366 22.79 28.16 -53.44
C GLU A 366 23.58 28.00 -54.74
N ALA A 367 23.84 26.76 -55.19
CA ALA A 367 24.47 26.49 -56.48
C ALA A 367 23.65 27.04 -57.66
N LYS A 368 22.31 26.86 -57.65
CA LYS A 368 21.41 27.43 -58.67
C LYS A 368 21.37 28.97 -58.64
N ILE A 369 21.55 29.58 -57.46
CA ILE A 369 21.69 31.03 -57.31
C ILE A 369 23.05 31.50 -57.83
N GLU A 370 24.15 30.78 -57.57
CA GLU A 370 25.47 31.09 -58.13
C GLU A 370 25.47 31.00 -59.66
N ASP A 371 24.91 29.93 -60.23
CA ASP A 371 24.70 29.79 -61.69
C ASP A 371 23.87 30.96 -62.26
N ALA A 372 22.80 31.38 -61.57
CA ALA A 372 21.98 32.52 -61.99
C ALA A 372 22.71 33.86 -61.86
N VAL A 373 23.59 34.02 -60.86
CA VAL A 373 24.45 35.20 -60.70
C VAL A 373 25.52 35.24 -61.79
N ILE A 374 26.09 34.10 -62.18
CA ILE A 374 27.02 34.00 -63.31
C ILE A 374 26.30 34.36 -64.63
N GLN A 375 25.14 33.76 -64.89
CA GLN A 375 24.33 34.05 -66.08
C GLN A 375 23.91 35.53 -66.17
N THR A 376 23.47 36.14 -65.05
CA THR A 376 23.11 37.56 -65.03
C THR A 376 24.33 38.47 -65.14
N ALA A 377 25.50 38.08 -64.62
CA ALA A 377 26.75 38.81 -64.83
C ALA A 377 27.22 38.73 -66.29
N ASP A 378 27.04 37.60 -66.98
CA ASP A 378 27.35 37.45 -68.41
C ASP A 378 26.37 38.22 -69.30
N LEU A 379 25.06 38.16 -69.02
CA LEU A 379 24.06 39.01 -69.68
C LEU A 379 24.35 40.49 -69.47
N LEU A 380 24.84 40.90 -68.29
CA LEU A 380 25.26 42.28 -68.03
C LEU A 380 26.52 42.65 -68.84
N LYS A 381 27.48 41.74 -69.00
CA LYS A 381 28.63 41.94 -69.92
C LYS A 381 28.13 42.12 -71.35
N GLU A 382 27.22 41.28 -71.85
CA GLU A 382 26.64 41.41 -73.19
C GLU A 382 25.85 42.72 -73.38
N MET A 383 25.03 43.12 -72.40
CA MET A 383 24.35 44.41 -72.40
C MET A 383 25.36 45.58 -72.45
N SER A 384 26.44 45.52 -71.65
CA SER A 384 27.47 46.56 -71.67
C SER A 384 28.25 46.58 -73.01
N ALA A 385 28.49 45.42 -73.62
CA ALA A 385 29.17 45.32 -74.91
C ALA A 385 28.29 45.84 -76.06
N THR A 386 26.98 45.55 -76.03
CA THR A 386 26.02 46.08 -76.99
C THR A 386 25.77 47.58 -76.79
N GLU A 387 25.75 48.09 -75.56
CA GLU A 387 25.74 49.53 -75.28
C GLU A 387 27.03 50.22 -75.77
N VAL A 388 28.20 49.65 -75.53
CA VAL A 388 29.48 50.15 -76.08
C VAL A 388 29.49 50.11 -77.61
N SER A 389 28.87 49.10 -78.23
CA SER A 389 28.70 49.04 -79.69
C SER A 389 27.76 50.14 -80.20
N LEU A 390 26.59 50.30 -79.58
CA LEU A 390 25.58 51.30 -79.93
C LEU A 390 26.08 52.74 -79.70
N THR A 391 26.81 52.99 -78.62
CA THR A 391 27.43 54.30 -78.34
C THR A 391 28.57 54.60 -79.33
N ARG A 392 29.37 53.60 -79.74
CA ARG A 392 30.33 53.75 -80.85
C ARG A 392 29.63 54.05 -82.18
N GLN A 393 28.54 53.35 -82.50
CA GLN A 393 27.76 53.54 -83.72
C GLN A 393 27.12 54.93 -83.76
N THR A 394 26.45 55.35 -82.69
CA THR A 394 25.82 56.67 -82.59
C THR A 394 26.86 57.79 -82.55
N ALA A 395 28.04 57.58 -81.95
CA ALA A 395 29.16 58.52 -82.02
C ALA A 395 29.72 58.64 -83.45
N ALA A 396 29.85 57.53 -84.20
CA ALA A 396 30.28 57.53 -85.60
C ALA A 396 29.25 58.24 -86.51
N MET A 397 27.97 57.92 -86.38
CA MET A 397 26.87 58.62 -87.06
C MET A 397 26.88 60.11 -86.72
N SER A 398 27.07 60.47 -85.44
CA SER A 398 27.15 61.86 -84.99
C SER A 398 28.41 62.59 -85.45
N ARG A 399 29.49 61.88 -85.80
CA ARG A 399 30.67 62.48 -86.47
C ARG A 399 30.35 62.76 -87.94
N GLN A 400 29.75 61.80 -88.65
CA GLN A 400 29.29 61.96 -90.03
C GLN A 400 28.25 63.10 -90.19
N HIS A 401 27.32 63.23 -89.22
CA HIS A 401 26.35 64.32 -89.22
C HIS A 401 27.03 65.68 -89.00
N ARG A 402 28.04 65.78 -88.13
CA ARG A 402 28.80 67.02 -87.91
C ARG A 402 29.64 67.41 -89.13
N THR A 403 30.28 66.46 -89.82
CA THR A 403 31.02 66.77 -91.06
C THR A 403 30.06 67.15 -92.20
N ALA A 404 28.91 66.48 -92.32
CA ALA A 404 27.87 66.85 -93.29
C ALA A 404 27.29 68.26 -93.02
N LEU A 405 27.10 68.64 -91.75
CA LEU A 405 26.69 70.00 -91.38
C LEU A 405 27.77 71.03 -91.72
N ALA A 406 29.04 70.79 -91.34
CA ALA A 406 30.14 71.71 -91.64
C ALA A 406 30.32 71.95 -93.16
N LEU A 407 30.12 70.92 -94.00
CA LEU A 407 30.13 71.05 -95.46
C LEU A 407 28.95 71.89 -95.99
N ARG A 408 27.77 71.83 -95.33
CA ARG A 408 26.62 72.68 -95.68
C ARG A 408 26.83 74.11 -95.23
N ASP A 409 27.33 74.33 -94.01
CA ASP A 409 27.59 75.66 -93.46
C ASP A 409 28.65 76.41 -94.28
N ALA A 410 29.72 75.73 -94.71
CA ALA A 410 30.71 76.27 -95.64
C ALA A 410 30.10 76.69 -96.98
N ARG A 411 29.17 75.89 -97.53
CA ARG A 411 28.48 76.23 -98.78
C ARG A 411 27.43 77.33 -98.61
N VAL A 412 26.85 77.48 -97.41
CA VAL A 412 25.98 78.62 -97.08
C VAL A 412 26.79 79.92 -96.92
N SER A 413 28.04 79.87 -96.41
CA SER A 413 28.88 81.07 -96.35
C SER A 413 29.39 81.50 -97.73
N GLU A 414 29.73 80.55 -98.61
CA GLU A 414 30.02 80.79 -100.03
C GLU A 414 28.86 81.52 -100.74
N LEU A 415 27.64 80.96 -100.66
CA LEU A 415 26.45 81.56 -101.26
C LEU A 415 26.07 82.93 -100.69
N ARG A 416 26.43 83.23 -99.43
CA ARG A 416 26.26 84.59 -98.86
C ARG A 416 27.24 85.58 -99.50
N GLY A 417 28.52 85.22 -99.63
CA GLY A 417 29.51 86.05 -100.32
C GLY A 417 29.19 86.28 -101.80
N ASP A 418 28.43 85.39 -102.45
CA ASP A 418 27.89 85.63 -103.79
C ASP A 418 26.72 86.63 -103.78
N ILE A 419 25.79 86.50 -102.83
CA ILE A 419 24.65 87.44 -102.65
C ILE A 419 25.16 88.85 -102.36
N ASP A 420 26.14 89.00 -101.46
CA ASP A 420 26.72 90.29 -101.10
C ASP A 420 27.39 90.96 -102.32
N ARG A 421 28.18 90.20 -103.10
CA ARG A 421 28.78 90.69 -104.36
C ARG A 421 27.75 91.11 -105.41
N VAL A 422 26.62 90.41 -105.52
CA VAL A 422 25.51 90.81 -106.40
C VAL A 422 24.86 92.10 -105.88
N ASN A 423 24.68 92.25 -104.58
CA ASN A 423 24.09 93.43 -103.95
C ASN A 423 24.98 94.68 -104.12
N ASP A 424 26.30 94.55 -104.01
CA ASP A 424 27.25 95.63 -104.30
C ASP A 424 27.16 96.07 -105.76
N SER A 425 27.08 95.10 -106.70
CA SER A 425 26.92 95.39 -108.13
C SER A 425 25.60 96.10 -108.44
N LEU A 426 24.54 95.79 -107.68
CA LEU A 426 23.23 96.43 -107.79
C LEU A 426 23.26 97.88 -107.26
N GLN A 427 24.00 98.15 -106.19
CA GLN A 427 24.18 99.51 -105.66
C GLN A 427 24.95 100.39 -106.65
N LEU A 428 26.06 99.91 -107.20
CA LEU A 428 26.82 100.61 -108.25
C LEU A 428 25.96 100.89 -109.51
N ALA A 429 25.06 99.96 -109.88
CA ALA A 429 24.09 100.18 -110.95
C ALA A 429 23.04 101.26 -110.59
N GLN A 430 22.61 101.37 -109.33
CA GLN A 430 21.69 102.41 -108.87
C GLN A 430 22.35 103.79 -108.77
N GLU A 431 23.62 103.87 -108.38
CA GLU A 431 24.40 105.11 -108.35
C GLU A 431 24.62 105.67 -109.78
N THR A 432 25.01 104.82 -110.73
CA THR A 432 25.17 105.22 -112.14
C THR A 432 23.85 105.65 -112.78
N ILE A 433 22.72 105.02 -112.45
CA ILE A 433 21.38 105.48 -112.85
C ILE A 433 21.03 106.86 -112.26
N GLN A 434 21.49 107.18 -111.04
CA GLN A 434 21.28 108.51 -110.46
C GLN A 434 22.14 109.57 -111.16
N ALA A 435 23.42 109.28 -111.44
CA ALA A 435 24.30 110.18 -112.18
C ALA A 435 23.71 110.54 -113.57
N LEU A 436 23.29 109.54 -114.35
CA LEU A 436 22.70 109.74 -115.68
C LEU A 436 21.38 110.53 -115.66
N ARG A 437 20.64 110.53 -114.54
CA ARG A 437 19.44 111.37 -114.36
C ARG A 437 19.79 112.83 -114.10
N ILE A 438 20.84 113.10 -113.32
CA ILE A 438 21.34 114.45 -113.06
C ILE A 438 21.84 115.07 -114.37
N GLU A 439 22.69 114.36 -115.11
CA GLU A 439 23.24 114.78 -116.40
C GLU A 439 22.14 115.07 -117.45
N ASN A 440 21.10 114.22 -117.53
CA ASN A 440 19.94 114.49 -118.40
C ASN A 440 19.18 115.77 -118.00
N SER A 441 19.07 116.07 -116.70
CA SER A 441 18.40 117.29 -116.23
C SER A 441 19.20 118.55 -116.57
N GLU A 442 20.53 118.48 -116.50
CA GLU A 442 21.44 119.57 -116.84
C GLU A 442 21.48 119.84 -118.34
N MET A 443 21.65 118.80 -119.16
CA MET A 443 21.59 118.89 -120.63
C MET A 443 20.26 119.46 -121.14
N LYS A 444 19.13 119.12 -120.49
CA LYS A 444 17.83 119.69 -120.82
C LYS A 444 17.79 121.21 -120.52
N GLY A 445 18.34 121.64 -119.39
CA GLY A 445 18.47 123.05 -119.04
C GLY A 445 19.28 123.85 -120.06
N GLN A 446 20.43 123.30 -120.49
CA GLN A 446 21.28 123.92 -121.52
C GLN A 446 20.54 124.09 -122.86
N MET A 447 19.74 123.10 -123.28
CA MET A 447 18.98 123.20 -124.53
C MET A 447 17.85 124.24 -124.46
N GLU A 448 17.22 124.43 -123.30
CA GLU A 448 16.22 125.48 -123.09
C GLU A 448 16.85 126.89 -123.01
N GLU A 449 18.09 126.99 -122.53
CA GLU A 449 18.92 128.22 -122.52
C GLU A 449 19.23 128.70 -123.94
N GLU A 450 19.76 127.82 -124.80
CA GLU A 450 20.04 128.11 -126.22
C GLU A 450 18.78 128.50 -127.00
N ARG A 451 17.66 127.80 -126.75
CA ARG A 451 16.37 128.11 -127.40
C ARG A 451 15.85 129.51 -127.00
N ARG A 452 16.23 130.03 -125.83
CA ARG A 452 15.92 131.40 -125.39
C ARG A 452 16.77 132.44 -126.12
N LYS A 453 18.08 132.19 -126.27
CA LYS A 453 19.00 133.05 -127.03
C LYS A 453 18.58 133.16 -128.50
N ALA A 454 18.22 132.04 -129.13
CA ALA A 454 17.77 132.00 -130.52
C ALA A 454 16.53 132.86 -130.77
N LYS A 455 15.54 132.86 -129.85
CA LYS A 455 14.37 133.76 -129.94
C LYS A 455 14.78 135.23 -129.89
N TYR A 456 15.61 135.62 -128.92
CA TYR A 456 16.09 137.01 -128.80
C TYR A 456 16.80 137.50 -130.06
N ALA A 457 17.61 136.65 -130.71
CA ALA A 457 18.25 136.98 -131.98
C ALA A 457 17.23 137.16 -133.13
N MET A 458 16.20 136.30 -133.21
CA MET A 458 15.16 136.40 -134.23
C MET A 458 14.30 137.67 -134.08
N ASP A 459 13.89 138.01 -132.85
CA ASP A 459 13.08 139.22 -132.61
C ASP A 459 13.89 140.50 -132.84
N SER A 460 15.20 140.50 -132.54
CA SER A 460 16.11 141.62 -132.87
C SER A 460 16.20 141.87 -134.39
N MET A 461 16.38 140.82 -135.20
CA MET A 461 16.38 140.95 -136.67
C MET A 461 15.04 141.45 -137.23
N LYS A 462 13.93 141.08 -136.58
CA LYS A 462 12.58 141.53 -136.92
C LYS A 462 12.40 143.03 -136.68
N GLU A 463 13.05 143.58 -135.66
CA GLU A 463 13.05 145.01 -135.34
C GLU A 463 13.81 145.86 -136.37
N GLU A 464 14.97 145.39 -136.86
CA GLU A 464 15.70 146.09 -137.92
C GLU A 464 14.99 146.05 -139.28
N LEU A 465 14.36 144.92 -139.63
CA LEU A 465 13.54 144.85 -140.86
C LEU A 465 12.37 145.85 -140.82
N ARG A 466 11.73 146.04 -139.65
CA ARG A 466 10.72 147.09 -139.41
C ARG A 466 11.27 148.53 -139.41
N ARG A 467 12.59 148.70 -139.38
CA ARG A 467 13.28 150.00 -139.50
C ARG A 467 13.57 150.32 -140.96
N VAL A 468 14.13 149.35 -141.70
CA VAL A 468 14.43 149.48 -143.14
C VAL A 468 13.16 149.63 -143.98
N LEU A 469 12.10 148.87 -143.69
CA LEU A 469 10.81 148.97 -144.41
C LEU A 469 10.17 150.38 -144.34
N ARG A 470 10.49 151.19 -143.32
CA ARG A 470 9.97 152.56 -143.17
C ARG A 470 10.66 153.61 -144.04
N LEU A 471 11.77 153.26 -144.70
CA LEU A 471 12.51 154.16 -145.60
C LEU A 471 12.34 153.81 -147.09
N SER A 472 11.82 152.63 -147.42
CA SER A 472 11.58 152.19 -148.80
C SER A 472 10.12 152.27 -149.26
N GLN A 473 9.16 152.52 -148.35
CA GLN A 473 7.72 152.46 -148.64
C GLN A 473 7.10 153.82 -149.02
N SER A 474 7.65 154.47 -150.04
CA SER A 474 7.06 155.65 -150.70
C SER A 474 6.27 155.31 -151.98
N PHE A 475 6.22 154.02 -152.36
CA PHE A 475 5.44 153.51 -153.48
C PHE A 475 4.58 152.31 -153.07
N LEU A 476 3.28 152.42 -153.37
CA LEU A 476 2.26 151.36 -153.42
C LEU A 476 1.90 150.60 -152.11
N GLY A 477 0.63 150.76 -151.71
CA GLY A 477 -0.31 149.62 -151.82
C GLY A 477 -0.61 148.79 -150.58
N GLU A 478 -1.77 149.07 -149.99
CA GLU A 478 -2.61 148.17 -149.17
C GLU A 478 -3.10 146.90 -149.94
N PRO A 479 -3.79 145.91 -149.32
CA PRO A 479 -4.15 145.74 -147.89
C PRO A 479 -3.99 144.31 -147.28
N SER A 480 -4.41 144.20 -146.01
CA SER A 480 -5.18 143.08 -145.38
C SER A 480 -4.58 141.67 -145.18
N SER A 481 -4.46 141.32 -143.88
CA SER A 481 -4.91 140.08 -143.19
C SER A 481 -4.38 138.70 -143.66
N ASP A 482 -3.83 137.79 -142.83
CA ASP A 482 -4.13 137.41 -141.43
C ASP A 482 -5.55 136.79 -141.27
N PRO A 483 -5.86 135.92 -140.28
CA PRO A 483 -5.04 134.83 -139.72
C PRO A 483 -5.80 133.50 -139.48
N SER A 484 -5.03 132.40 -139.41
CA SER A 484 -5.14 131.33 -138.39
C SER A 484 -6.39 130.44 -138.23
N SER A 485 -6.22 129.39 -137.41
CA SER A 485 -7.24 128.76 -136.54
C SER A 485 -8.37 127.99 -137.25
N ARG A 486 -8.53 126.69 -137.00
CA ARG A 486 -8.96 126.17 -135.69
C ARG A 486 -8.61 124.70 -135.48
N TYR A 487 -8.43 124.35 -134.19
CA TYR A 487 -8.82 123.10 -133.49
C TYR A 487 -8.29 121.76 -134.07
N GLY A 488 -7.87 120.76 -133.31
CA GLY A 488 -8.04 120.50 -131.87
C GLY A 488 -9.04 119.35 -131.63
N SER A 489 -8.96 118.70 -130.47
CA SER A 489 -9.83 117.57 -130.04
C SER A 489 -9.56 116.22 -130.77
N ASN A 490 -9.50 115.03 -130.15
CA ASN A 490 -9.56 114.64 -128.72
C ASN A 490 -8.57 113.49 -128.41
N GLU A 491 -7.91 113.54 -127.25
CA GLU A 491 -8.20 112.73 -126.02
C GLU A 491 -9.25 111.56 -126.07
N PRO A 492 -9.33 110.65 -125.06
CA PRO A 492 -8.26 109.82 -124.45
C PRO A 492 -8.78 108.41 -123.97
N ASP A 493 -8.17 107.85 -122.90
CA ASP A 493 -8.84 107.19 -121.73
C ASP A 493 -9.46 105.75 -121.76
N THR A 494 -9.59 105.00 -120.63
CA THR A 494 -8.85 104.94 -119.32
C THR A 494 -9.22 103.70 -118.43
N LEU A 495 -8.37 103.40 -117.41
CA LEU A 495 -8.68 102.81 -116.06
C LEU A 495 -9.26 101.35 -116.03
N ARG A 496 -9.38 100.53 -114.94
CA ARG A 496 -9.06 100.48 -113.45
C ARG A 496 -8.98 98.96 -113.04
N THR A 497 -8.76 98.39 -111.83
CA THR A 497 -8.59 98.74 -110.38
C THR A 497 -7.78 97.56 -109.73
N VAL A 498 -6.87 97.71 -108.74
CA VAL A 498 -7.00 97.79 -107.24
C VAL A 498 -7.68 96.58 -106.54
N VAL A 499 -7.06 96.00 -105.46
CA VAL A 499 -7.64 95.53 -104.14
C VAL A 499 -6.68 94.62 -103.30
N ARG A 500 -6.94 94.46 -101.98
CA ARG A 500 -6.22 93.72 -100.87
C ARG A 500 -7.27 93.26 -99.80
N PRO A 501 -7.00 92.56 -98.64
CA PRO A 501 -5.74 92.21 -97.92
C PRO A 501 -5.68 90.75 -97.31
N GLY A 502 -4.75 90.48 -96.37
CA GLY A 502 -4.74 89.33 -95.42
C GLY A 502 -3.99 88.07 -95.89
N GLY A 503 -3.45 87.14 -95.06
CA GLY A 503 -3.42 86.83 -93.61
C GLY A 503 -2.99 85.34 -93.47
N PHE A 504 -2.74 84.68 -92.33
CA PHE A 504 -2.62 85.02 -90.89
C PHE A 504 -2.08 83.78 -90.13
N LEU A 505 -1.14 83.92 -89.16
CA LEU A 505 -0.85 83.01 -88.02
C LEU A 505 -0.56 81.49 -88.36
N GLU A 506 -0.27 80.54 -87.44
CA GLU A 506 -0.04 80.54 -86.00
C GLU A 506 1.05 79.47 -85.63
N ASN A 507 1.93 79.74 -84.65
CA ASN A 507 2.28 78.96 -83.43
C ASN A 507 2.17 77.40 -83.34
N LEU A 508 2.73 76.67 -82.36
CA LEU A 508 3.52 76.98 -81.14
C LEU A 508 4.42 75.78 -80.75
N ARG A 509 5.27 76.06 -79.75
CA ARG A 509 5.99 75.25 -78.74
C ARG A 509 5.20 74.05 -78.15
N GLN A 510 5.68 73.21 -77.21
CA GLN A 510 6.69 73.29 -76.14
C GLN A 510 7.22 71.83 -75.88
N ARG A 511 8.52 71.53 -75.68
CA ARG A 511 9.41 71.78 -74.52
C ARG A 511 8.99 71.05 -73.22
N GLY A 512 9.86 70.16 -72.76
CA GLY A 512 9.97 69.72 -71.36
C GLY A 512 9.93 68.19 -71.17
N SER A 513 10.46 67.61 -70.09
CA SER A 513 11.61 67.97 -69.25
C SER A 513 11.85 66.88 -68.20
N ARG A 514 13.13 66.61 -67.92
CA ARG A 514 13.71 65.89 -66.76
C ARG A 514 12.83 65.84 -65.49
N ILE A 515 12.95 64.74 -64.73
CA ILE A 515 13.24 64.76 -63.28
C ILE A 515 13.71 63.37 -62.81
N LEU A 516 14.62 63.33 -61.82
CA LEU A 516 14.97 62.12 -61.05
C LEU A 516 14.32 62.23 -59.66
N ARG A 517 14.05 61.11 -58.96
CA ARG A 517 14.67 60.82 -57.63
C ARG A 517 14.18 59.58 -56.87
N ARG A 518 15.18 58.96 -56.21
CA ARG A 518 15.20 58.39 -54.85
C ARG A 518 14.62 56.98 -54.57
N ARG A 519 15.25 56.41 -53.54
CA ARG A 519 14.97 55.14 -52.84
C ARG A 519 14.10 55.40 -51.62
N TYR A 520 13.36 54.38 -51.18
CA TYR A 520 13.41 53.74 -49.85
C TYR A 520 13.02 52.26 -50.10
N ASP A 521 13.55 51.20 -49.50
CA ASP A 521 14.26 50.98 -48.23
C ASP A 521 13.35 51.02 -46.98
N SER A 522 12.80 49.85 -46.66
CA SER A 522 12.15 49.52 -45.38
C SER A 522 12.20 48.00 -45.17
N GLY A 523 13.12 47.52 -44.34
CA GLY A 523 13.04 46.18 -43.74
C GLY A 523 12.37 46.22 -42.36
N LEU A 524 12.51 45.10 -41.64
CA LEU A 524 12.03 44.80 -40.27
C LEU A 524 10.54 44.45 -40.10
N GLU A 525 10.33 43.65 -39.06
CA GLU A 525 9.08 43.26 -38.37
C GLU A 525 8.02 42.54 -39.25
N HIS A 526 7.66 41.28 -38.97
CA HIS A 526 7.42 40.73 -37.64
C HIS A 526 8.12 39.37 -37.42
N LEU A 527 8.70 39.19 -36.24
CA LEU A 527 8.87 37.87 -35.62
C LEU A 527 7.70 37.68 -34.66
N ASN A 528 6.94 36.60 -34.83
CA ASN A 528 6.05 36.12 -33.78
C ASN A 528 6.84 35.08 -32.97
N GLU A 529 7.18 35.43 -31.74
CA GLU A 529 7.55 34.46 -30.71
C GLU A 529 6.24 33.96 -30.07
N ASP A 530 5.84 32.72 -30.36
CA ASP A 530 4.74 32.04 -29.66
C ASP A 530 5.35 31.14 -28.58
N ASP A 531 5.17 31.53 -27.31
CA ASP A 531 5.52 30.71 -26.15
C ASP A 531 4.64 29.45 -26.09
N VAL A 532 5.25 28.28 -25.88
CA VAL A 532 4.55 27.04 -25.50
C VAL A 532 5.31 26.31 -24.40
N ASP A 533 5.07 26.72 -23.15
CA ASP A 533 5.21 25.85 -21.98
C ASP A 533 3.93 25.00 -21.85
N ILE A 534 4.07 23.66 -21.98
CA ILE A 534 3.28 22.56 -21.36
C ILE A 534 3.86 21.20 -21.79
#